data_AF-A0A6H0WJA3-F1
#
_entry.id   AF-A0A6H0WJA3-F1
#
_cell.length_a   1.000
_cell.length_b   1.000
_cell.length_c   1.000
_cell.angle_alpha   90.00
_cell.angle_beta   90.00
_cell.angle_gamma   90.00
#
_symmetry.space_group_name_H-M   'P 1'
#
loop_
_entity.id
_entity.type
_entity.pdbx_description
1 polymer ?
#
loop_
_entity_poly.entity_id
_entity_poly.type
_entity_poly.pdbx_seq_one_letter_code
_entity_poly.pdbx_strand_id
1 'polypeptide(L)'
;MGLYVTHGAFDGAYSSFNNLRRFLLKSIGGSWPPHDNQKFKDGYWYFGKGYTTITHKGLTEFFGHSDCDGVITPEMCKVVAEELEAILPYAEELANVEMPHDYMLPNRYIETLKQFINGCRLAFELNEPLEFR
;
A
#
# COMPACT_ATOMS: atom_id res chain seq x y z
N MET A 1 17.97 2.51 6.42
CA MET A 1 17.95 1.69 5.19
C MET A 1 16.82 2.22 4.32
N GLY A 2 17.07 2.42 3.02
CA GLY A 2 16.04 2.82 2.06
C GLY A 2 15.39 1.61 1.44
N LEU A 3 14.17 1.78 0.94
CA LEU A 3 13.44 0.84 0.11
C LEU A 3 13.34 1.46 -1.29
N TYR A 4 13.82 0.73 -2.28
CA TYR A 4 13.64 1.03 -3.68
C TYR A 4 12.75 -0.04 -4.31
N VAL A 5 11.67 0.38 -4.95
CA VAL A 5 10.80 -0.50 -5.73
C VAL A 5 10.96 -0.15 -7.20
N THR A 6 11.23 -1.16 -8.04
CA THR A 6 11.52 -0.96 -9.47
C THR A 6 10.39 -0.27 -10.22
N HIS A 7 10.64 0.09 -11.49
CA HIS A 7 9.65 0.77 -12.35
C HIS A 7 9.19 2.14 -11.80
N GLY A 8 10.02 2.74 -10.93
CA GLY A 8 9.71 4.01 -10.28
C GLY A 8 8.53 3.93 -9.32
N ALA A 9 8.12 2.74 -8.87
CA ALA A 9 6.95 2.56 -8.02
C ALA A 9 7.13 3.19 -6.64
N PHE A 10 8.35 3.17 -6.10
CA PHE A 10 8.66 3.81 -4.82
C PHE A 10 10.17 4.00 -4.64
N ASP A 11 10.57 5.11 -4.04
CA ASP A 11 11.94 5.34 -3.57
C ASP A 11 11.86 6.16 -2.27
N GLY A 12 12.31 5.59 -1.15
CA GLY A 12 12.24 6.27 0.13
C GLY A 12 12.63 5.39 1.32
N ALA A 13 12.28 5.82 2.53
CA ALA A 13 12.52 5.02 3.73
C ALA A 13 11.46 3.92 3.89
N TYR A 14 11.84 2.76 4.43
CA TYR A 14 10.90 1.70 4.84
C TYR A 14 9.77 2.24 5.74
N SER A 15 10.10 3.16 6.65
CA SER A 15 9.11 3.80 7.53
C SER A 15 8.06 4.58 6.74
N SER A 16 8.44 5.26 5.66
CA SER A 16 7.51 5.97 4.79
C SER A 16 6.57 5.00 4.05
N PHE A 17 7.09 3.87 3.57
CA PHE A 17 6.27 2.85 2.91
C PHE A 17 5.32 2.15 3.90
N ASN A 18 5.79 1.83 5.10
CA ASN A 18 4.96 1.28 6.17
C ASN A 18 3.85 2.26 6.60
N ASN A 19 4.14 3.56 6.64
CA ASN A 19 3.13 4.59 6.91
C ASN A 19 2.11 4.72 5.77
N LEU A 20 2.54 4.56 4.51
CA LEU A 20 1.61 4.48 3.38
C LEU A 20 0.65 3.32 3.57
N ARG A 21 1.14 2.11 3.87
CA ARG A 21 0.27 0.95 4.14
C ARG A 21 -0.70 1.21 5.29
N ARG A 22 -0.24 1.83 6.38
CA ARG A 22 -1.09 2.21 7.51
C ARG A 22 -2.22 3.15 7.08
N PHE A 23 -1.88 4.19 6.33
CA PHE A 23 -2.83 5.18 5.82
C PHE A 23 -3.89 4.53 4.91
N LEU A 24 -3.46 3.70 3.95
CA LEU A 24 -4.35 3.02 3.00
C LEU A 24 -5.24 1.98 3.68
N LEU A 25 -4.72 1.24 4.66
CA LEU A 25 -5.54 0.28 5.37
C LEU A 25 -6.58 0.99 6.25
N LYS A 26 -6.22 2.13 6.84
CA LYS A 26 -7.15 2.99 7.60
C LYS A 26 -8.26 3.56 6.72
N SER A 27 -7.96 3.96 5.47
CA SER A 27 -8.95 4.55 4.57
C SER A 27 -10.10 3.61 4.24
N ILE A 28 -9.86 2.29 4.26
CA ILE A 28 -10.88 1.26 4.08
C ILE A 28 -11.43 0.70 5.41
N GLY A 29 -11.19 1.39 6.53
CA GLY A 29 -11.66 1.00 7.85
C GLY A 29 -10.94 -0.20 8.47
N GLY A 30 -9.76 -0.55 7.95
CA GLY A 30 -8.89 -1.59 8.48
C GLY A 30 -7.95 -1.08 9.57
N SER A 31 -7.02 -1.93 9.98
CA SER A 31 -6.06 -1.64 11.05
C SER A 31 -4.67 -2.19 10.74
N TRP A 32 -3.67 -1.31 10.86
CA TRP A 32 -2.25 -1.61 10.66
C TRP A 32 -1.50 -1.46 11.98
N PRO A 33 -0.53 -2.34 12.30
CA PRO A 33 0.23 -2.24 13.54
C PRO A 33 1.14 -0.99 13.57
N PRO A 34 1.30 -0.30 14.71
CA PRO A 34 0.68 -0.59 16.01
C PRO A 34 -0.82 -0.23 16.03
N HIS A 35 -1.61 -1.05 16.73
CA HIS A 35 -3.06 -0.92 16.79
C HIS A 35 -3.52 -0.11 18.00
N ASP A 36 -4.56 0.70 17.83
CA ASP A 36 -5.25 1.35 18.95
C ASP A 36 -6.14 0.37 19.73
N ASN A 37 -6.60 -0.70 19.07
CA ASN A 37 -7.46 -1.72 19.67
C ASN A 37 -6.63 -2.91 20.17
N GLN A 38 -6.58 -3.09 21.48
CA GLN A 38 -5.84 -4.16 22.17
C GLN A 38 -6.30 -5.60 21.82
N LYS A 39 -7.43 -5.75 21.10
CA LYS A 39 -7.89 -7.07 20.60
C LYS A 39 -7.12 -7.54 19.36
N PHE A 40 -6.47 -6.63 18.64
CA PHE A 40 -5.67 -6.97 17.47
C PHE A 40 -4.29 -7.44 17.89
N LYS A 41 -3.76 -8.44 17.18
CA LYS A 41 -2.44 -9.01 17.46
C LYS A 41 -1.38 -8.13 16.84
N ASP A 42 -0.36 -7.80 17.62
CA ASP A 42 0.82 -7.09 17.13
C ASP A 42 1.48 -7.87 15.99
N GLY A 43 1.93 -7.13 14.97
CA GLY A 43 2.56 -7.69 13.77
C GLY A 43 1.58 -8.23 12.72
N TYR A 44 0.26 -8.14 12.93
CA TYR A 44 -0.75 -8.52 11.94
C TYR A 44 -1.52 -7.30 11.46
N TRP A 45 -1.90 -7.28 10.19
CA TRP A 45 -2.82 -6.27 9.67
C TRP A 45 -4.22 -6.87 9.49
N TYR A 46 -5.24 -6.00 9.52
CA TYR A 46 -6.64 -6.40 9.47
C TYR A 46 -7.40 -5.55 8.46
N PHE A 47 -8.12 -6.19 7.55
CA PHE A 47 -9.02 -5.50 6.63
C PHE A 47 -10.21 -4.87 7.36
N GLY A 48 -10.74 -3.79 6.78
CA GLY A 48 -12.02 -3.24 7.18
C GLY A 48 -13.20 -4.07 6.66
N LYS A 49 -14.40 -3.74 7.13
CA LYS A 49 -15.63 -4.48 6.78
C LYS A 49 -15.85 -4.44 5.26
N GLY A 50 -16.08 -5.61 4.66
CA GLY A 50 -16.30 -5.76 3.21
C GLY A 50 -15.05 -6.19 2.43
N TYR A 51 -13.87 -6.13 3.04
CA TYR A 51 -12.61 -6.57 2.45
C TYR A 51 -12.18 -7.92 3.04
N THR A 52 -11.63 -8.79 2.20
CA THR A 52 -11.13 -10.12 2.61
C THR A 52 -9.93 -10.53 1.78
N THR A 53 -9.07 -11.38 2.35
CA THR A 53 -7.91 -11.92 1.62
C THR A 53 -8.26 -12.89 0.50
N ILE A 54 -9.51 -13.38 0.48
CA ILE A 54 -10.00 -14.30 -0.56
C ILE A 54 -10.40 -13.52 -1.81
N THR A 55 -11.03 -12.37 -1.64
CA THR A 55 -11.61 -11.57 -2.73
C THR A 55 -10.79 -10.36 -3.15
N HIS A 56 -9.82 -9.94 -2.34
CA HIS A 56 -8.94 -8.78 -2.60
C HIS A 56 -7.48 -9.23 -2.61
N LYS A 57 -7.11 -9.96 -3.66
CA LYS A 57 -5.79 -10.61 -3.73
C LYS A 57 -4.68 -9.57 -3.94
N GLY A 58 -4.96 -8.53 -4.72
CA GLY A 58 -4.02 -7.44 -4.96
C GLY A 58 -3.70 -6.65 -3.68
N LEU A 59 -4.73 -6.25 -2.93
CA LEU A 59 -4.54 -5.60 -1.63
C LEU A 59 -3.85 -6.53 -0.64
N THR A 60 -4.19 -7.82 -0.64
CA THR A 60 -3.55 -8.80 0.23
C THR A 60 -2.07 -8.93 -0.06
N GLU A 61 -1.71 -9.01 -1.34
CA GLU A 61 -0.32 -9.01 -1.77
C GLU A 61 0.36 -7.73 -1.30
N PHE A 62 -0.19 -6.55 -1.63
CA PHE A 62 0.41 -5.27 -1.26
C PHE A 62 0.63 -5.09 0.25
N PHE A 63 -0.35 -5.43 1.08
CA PHE A 63 -0.27 -5.29 2.54
C PHE A 63 0.55 -6.40 3.21
N GLY A 64 0.61 -7.58 2.63
CA GLY A 64 1.36 -8.73 3.15
C GLY A 64 2.76 -8.90 2.56
N HIS A 65 3.13 -8.11 1.55
CA HIS A 65 4.37 -8.32 0.80
C HIS A 65 5.62 -8.11 1.67
N SER A 66 6.65 -8.92 1.44
CA SER A 66 7.96 -8.73 2.07
C SER A 66 8.63 -7.50 1.49
N ASP A 67 9.00 -6.55 2.35
CA ASP A 67 9.74 -5.37 1.90
C ASP A 67 11.24 -5.66 1.72
N CYS A 68 11.73 -6.78 2.26
CA CYS A 68 13.11 -7.25 2.07
C CYS A 68 13.13 -8.28 0.95
N ASP A 69 13.72 -7.94 -0.20
CA ASP A 69 13.93 -8.82 -1.36
C ASP A 69 12.65 -9.46 -1.91
N GLY A 70 11.52 -8.74 -1.81
CA GLY A 70 10.22 -9.16 -2.33
C GLY A 70 10.09 -8.98 -3.85
N VAL A 71 9.29 -9.84 -4.48
CA VAL A 71 8.96 -9.76 -5.91
C VAL A 71 7.47 -9.95 -6.14
N ILE A 72 6.83 -9.01 -6.83
CA ILE A 72 5.45 -9.13 -7.32
C ILE A 72 5.50 -9.43 -8.81
N THR A 73 4.89 -10.53 -9.23
CA THR A 73 4.81 -10.95 -10.64
C THR A 73 4.04 -9.93 -11.49
N PRO A 74 4.32 -9.78 -12.80
CA PRO A 74 3.61 -8.84 -13.67
C PRO A 74 2.07 -8.96 -13.58
N GLU A 75 1.53 -10.18 -13.61
CA GLU A 75 0.09 -10.42 -13.55
C GLU A 75 -0.51 -9.97 -12.22
N MET A 76 0.21 -10.20 -11.12
CA MET A 76 -0.19 -9.71 -9.81
C MET A 76 -0.06 -8.20 -9.71
N CYS A 77 0.92 -7.56 -10.37
CA CYS A 77 1.01 -6.10 -10.43
C CYS A 77 -0.25 -5.49 -11.05
N LYS A 78 -0.83 -6.11 -12.08
CA LYS A 78 -2.12 -5.68 -12.62
C LYS A 78 -3.23 -5.71 -11.56
N VAL A 79 -3.38 -6.83 -10.85
CA VAL A 79 -4.42 -7.00 -9.83
C VAL A 79 -4.20 -6.02 -8.66
N VAL A 80 -2.96 -5.85 -8.21
CA VAL A 80 -2.55 -4.87 -7.20
C VAL A 80 -2.94 -3.46 -7.64
N ALA A 81 -2.59 -3.07 -8.86
CA ALA A 81 -2.89 -1.74 -9.39
C ALA A 81 -4.40 -1.47 -9.45
N GLU A 82 -5.18 -2.42 -9.96
CA GLU A 82 -6.64 -2.31 -10.08
C GLU A 82 -7.32 -2.19 -8.71
N GLU A 83 -6.94 -3.02 -7.73
CA GLU A 83 -7.54 -2.96 -6.40
C GLU A 83 -7.07 -1.75 -5.58
N LEU A 84 -5.81 -1.31 -5.74
CA LEU A 84 -5.31 -0.07 -5.13
C LEU A 84 -6.01 1.18 -5.70
N GLU A 85 -6.26 1.20 -7.01
CA GLU A 85 -7.02 2.27 -7.66
C GLU A 85 -8.48 2.29 -7.17
N ALA A 86 -9.09 1.12 -6.95
CA ALA A 86 -10.45 1.03 -6.43
C ALA A 86 -10.60 1.65 -5.02
N ILE A 87 -9.54 1.66 -4.20
CA ILE A 87 -9.56 2.27 -2.87
C ILE A 87 -9.05 3.71 -2.83
N LEU A 88 -8.54 4.23 -3.94
CA LEU A 88 -8.02 5.59 -4.06
C LEU A 88 -9.05 6.66 -3.63
N PRO A 89 -10.36 6.59 -3.98
CA PRO A 89 -11.33 7.58 -3.53
C PRO A 89 -11.46 7.65 -2.00
N TYR A 90 -11.39 6.50 -1.31
CA TYR A 90 -11.43 6.47 0.15
C TYR A 90 -10.16 7.04 0.78
N ALA A 91 -9.00 6.79 0.15
CA ALA A 91 -7.74 7.39 0.55
C ALA A 91 -7.78 8.92 0.40
N GLU A 92 -8.31 9.43 -0.71
CA GLU A 92 -8.48 10.87 -0.94
C GLU A 92 -9.46 11.50 0.07
N GLU A 93 -10.57 10.83 0.39
CA GLU A 93 -11.49 11.28 1.44
C GLU A 93 -10.80 11.38 2.80
N LEU A 94 -10.03 10.35 3.19
CA LEU A 94 -9.27 10.35 4.43
C LEU A 94 -8.23 11.47 4.46
N ALA A 95 -7.52 11.72 3.34
CA ALA A 95 -6.52 12.77 3.27
C ALA A 95 -7.08 14.18 3.52
N ASN A 96 -8.36 14.41 3.20
CA ASN A 96 -9.03 15.70 3.41
C ASN A 96 -9.42 15.97 4.87
N VAL A 97 -9.59 14.92 5.69
CA VAL A 97 -10.05 15.02 7.08
C VAL A 97 -8.96 14.71 8.10
N GLU A 98 -7.91 14.01 7.68
CA GLU A 98 -6.80 13.63 8.55
C GLU A 98 -5.88 14.83 8.79
N MET A 99 -5.58 15.10 10.07
CA MET A 99 -4.65 16.16 10.42
C MET A 99 -3.24 15.82 9.90
N PRO A 100 -2.49 16.82 9.39
CA PRO A 100 -1.10 16.60 9.01
C PRO A 100 -0.30 16.06 10.19
N HIS A 101 0.50 15.01 9.94
CA HIS A 101 1.53 14.56 10.88
C HIS A 101 2.87 15.20 10.51
N ASP A 102 3.72 15.46 11.51
CA ASP A 102 5.03 16.13 11.33
C ASP A 102 5.96 15.46 10.29
N TYR A 103 5.73 14.17 10.01
CA TYR A 103 6.58 13.35 9.13
C TYR A 103 5.98 13.06 7.75
N MET A 104 4.70 13.37 7.49
CA MET A 104 4.13 13.28 6.13
C MET A 104 2.80 14.02 5.99
N LEU A 105 2.68 14.87 4.96
CA LEU A 105 1.43 15.53 4.58
C LEU A 105 0.47 14.51 3.93
N PRO A 106 -0.84 14.56 4.21
CA PRO A 106 -1.82 13.63 3.65
C PRO A 106 -1.76 13.50 2.11
N ASN A 107 -1.56 14.61 1.41
CA ASN A 107 -1.43 14.63 -0.05
C ASN A 107 -0.24 13.82 -0.58
N ARG A 108 0.85 13.69 0.20
CA ARG A 108 1.99 12.86 -0.21
C ARG A 108 1.64 11.38 -0.23
N TYR A 109 0.77 10.89 0.65
CA TYR A 109 0.32 9.50 0.58
C TYR A 109 -0.45 9.22 -0.71
N ILE A 110 -1.26 10.19 -1.17
CA ILE A 110 -2.02 10.07 -2.43
C ILE A 110 -1.07 10.07 -3.63
N GLU A 111 -0.10 10.97 -3.65
CA GLU A 111 0.94 11.02 -4.70
C GLU A 111 1.74 9.70 -4.74
N THR A 112 2.18 9.21 -3.57
CA THR A 112 2.91 7.94 -3.47
C THR A 112 2.04 6.74 -3.88
N LEU A 113 0.75 6.70 -3.51
CA LEU A 113 -0.17 5.65 -3.96
C LEU A 113 -0.28 5.66 -5.50
N LYS A 114 -0.50 6.83 -6.11
CA LYS A 114 -0.59 6.98 -7.57
C LYS A 114 0.71 6.57 -8.25
N GLN A 115 1.86 6.94 -7.68
CA GLN A 115 3.17 6.52 -8.16
C GLN A 115 3.32 5.00 -8.12
N PHE A 116 2.94 4.35 -7.01
CA PHE A 116 3.03 2.90 -6.87
C PHE A 116 2.13 2.18 -7.88
N ILE A 117 0.87 2.63 -8.04
CA ILE A 117 -0.07 2.11 -9.05
C ILE A 117 0.53 2.20 -10.45
N ASN A 118 1.12 3.34 -10.81
CA ASN A 118 1.75 3.52 -12.11
C ASN A 118 2.96 2.60 -12.31
N GLY A 119 3.78 2.41 -11.28
CA GLY A 119 4.90 1.47 -11.33
C GLY A 119 4.43 0.01 -11.51
N CYS A 120 3.36 -0.41 -10.83
CA CYS A 120 2.74 -1.72 -11.06
C CYS A 120 2.22 -1.88 -12.49
N ARG A 121 1.56 -0.85 -13.03
CA ARG A 121 1.06 -0.87 -14.42
C ARG A 121 2.19 -0.97 -15.43
N LEU A 122 3.28 -0.22 -15.21
CA LEU A 122 4.44 -0.27 -16.08
C LEU A 122 5.13 -1.63 -16.05
N ALA A 123 5.30 -2.22 -14.85
CA ALA A 123 5.81 -3.58 -14.69
C ALA A 123 4.96 -4.61 -15.47
N PHE A 124 3.62 -4.50 -15.37
CA PHE A 124 2.72 -5.36 -16.15
C PHE A 124 2.82 -5.11 -17.67
N GLU A 125 2.86 -3.85 -18.12
CA GLU A 125 2.97 -3.48 -19.54
C GLU A 125 4.25 -4.03 -20.18
N LEU A 126 5.37 -3.95 -19.45
CA LEU A 126 6.66 -4.47 -19.90
C LEU A 126 6.81 -5.98 -19.69
N ASN A 127 5.84 -6.62 -19.01
CA ASN A 127 5.92 -8.02 -18.59
C ASN A 127 7.16 -8.32 -17.73
N GLU A 128 7.52 -7.37 -16.85
CA GLU A 128 8.65 -7.44 -15.94
C GLU A 128 8.19 -7.48 -14.48
N PRO A 129 8.88 -8.21 -13.59
CA PRO A 129 8.51 -8.26 -12.18
C PRO A 129 8.74 -6.90 -11.49
N LEU A 130 7.90 -6.60 -10.50
CA LEU A 130 8.14 -5.50 -9.58
C LEU A 130 8.97 -5.99 -8.40
N GLU A 131 10.17 -5.45 -8.23
CA GLU A 131 11.14 -5.92 -7.23
C GLU A 131 11.35 -4.88 -6.13
N PHE A 132 11.51 -5.36 -4.89
CA PHE A 132 11.77 -4.58 -3.68
C PHE A 132 13.24 -4.78 -3.28
N ARG A 133 14.03 -3.70 -3.27
CA ARG A 133 15.49 -3.70 -3.06
C ARG A 133 15.94 -2.66 -2.03
#